data_AF-A0A2G6HEY9-F1
#
_entry.id   AF-A0A2G6HEY9-F1
#
_cell.length_a   1.000
_cell.length_b   1.000
_cell.length_c   1.000
_cell.angle_alpha   90.00
_cell.angle_beta   90.00
_cell.angle_gamma   90.00
#
_symmetry.space_group_name_H-M   'P 1'
#
loop_
_entity.id
_entity.type
_entity.pdbx_description
1 polymer ?
#
loop_
_entity_poly.entity_id
_entity_poly.type
_entity_poly.pdbx_seq_one_letter_code
_entity_poly.pdbx_strand_id
1 'polypeptide(L)'
;ELIDRAATPALWCALTRQPDFDTRKGLPAKADRQIRVGNKKLGAKDKIGFFCTSSAALNIRGGYATIGETIHHIRVYQLPDKDGTDIYMMRVFATDLLRHRSSDLFNVELPPHSISFRQAPKFLRQAILEGNANYLGWLVVGDELEIDMTGFPTDKIAAFLQLFPNLNRWRITGFEDGGRINLRPTFLTGAYLDSSAPELLLDFLKQKAWRINLAQLWYRGAVRGHVLEVTDFQRGMLQL
;
A
#
# COMPACT_ATOMS: atom_id res chain seq x y z
N GLU A 1 9.57 8.78 11.73
CA GLU A 1 9.38 9.19 10.32
C GLU A 1 10.69 9.56 9.62
N LEU A 2 11.53 10.44 10.19
CA LEU A 2 12.83 10.75 9.58
C LEU A 2 13.70 9.49 9.35
N ILE A 3 13.78 8.60 10.35
CA ILE A 3 14.56 7.35 10.24
C ILE A 3 14.06 6.48 9.07
N ASP A 4 12.74 6.41 8.85
CA ASP A 4 12.14 5.66 7.73
C ASP A 4 12.47 6.26 6.36
N ARG A 5 13.05 7.47 6.31
CA ARG A 5 13.59 8.12 5.11
C ARG A 5 15.10 7.99 4.96
N ALA A 6 15.76 7.15 5.76
CA ALA A 6 17.19 6.89 5.62
C ALA A 6 17.55 6.53 4.17
N ALA A 7 18.59 7.17 3.62
CA ALA A 7 18.91 7.05 2.20
C ALA A 7 19.35 5.64 1.78
N THR A 8 19.67 4.76 2.71
CA THR A 8 20.01 3.36 2.43
C THR A 8 19.40 2.43 3.48
N PRO A 9 19.09 1.16 3.12
CA PRO A 9 18.66 0.17 4.09
C PRO A 9 19.69 -0.10 5.20
N ALA A 10 20.99 -0.05 4.87
CA ALA A 10 22.07 -0.21 5.85
C ALA A 10 22.06 0.91 6.90
N LEU A 11 21.84 2.16 6.48
CA LEU A 11 21.68 3.29 7.41
C LEU A 11 20.42 3.12 8.26
N TRP A 12 19.30 2.70 7.67
CA TRP A 12 18.07 2.42 8.42
C TRP A 12 18.35 1.39 9.53
N CYS A 13 18.96 0.25 9.20
CA CYS A 13 19.33 -0.77 10.17
C CYS A 13 20.29 -0.26 11.26
N ALA A 14 21.26 0.58 10.89
CA ALA A 14 22.22 1.12 11.85
C ALA A 14 21.56 2.04 12.89
N LEU A 15 20.52 2.79 12.47
CA LEU A 15 19.73 3.66 13.33
C LEU A 15 18.73 2.86 14.18
N THR A 16 17.97 1.93 13.59
CA THR A 16 16.93 1.19 14.31
C THR A 16 17.45 0.10 15.24
N ARG A 17 18.72 -0.27 15.14
CA ARG A 17 19.39 -1.20 16.07
C ARG A 17 20.12 -0.50 17.21
N GLN A 18 20.04 0.82 17.31
CA GLN A 18 20.56 1.52 18.47
C GLN A 18 19.77 1.11 19.72
N PRO A 19 20.43 0.93 20.88
CA PRO A 19 19.78 0.42 22.08
C PRO A 19 18.70 1.36 22.64
N ASP A 20 18.79 2.65 22.31
CA ASP A 20 17.85 3.70 22.69
C ASP A 20 16.87 4.06 21.57
N PHE A 21 16.74 3.23 20.53
CA PHE A 21 15.72 3.38 19.50
C PHE A 21 14.33 3.06 20.06
N ASP A 22 13.44 4.02 19.93
CA ASP A 22 12.01 3.87 20.23
C ASP A 22 11.20 3.92 18.94
N THR A 23 10.28 2.98 18.73
CA THR A 23 9.49 2.89 17.49
C THR A 23 8.53 4.05 17.29
N ARG A 24 8.15 4.74 18.38
CA ARG A 24 7.25 5.91 18.37
C ARG A 24 8.04 7.22 18.37
N LYS A 25 9.04 7.34 19.24
CA LYS A 25 9.82 8.57 19.48
C LYS A 25 11.08 8.69 18.61
N GLY A 26 11.54 7.59 18.02
CA GLY A 26 12.77 7.54 17.23
C GLY A 26 14.01 7.49 18.11
N LEU A 27 15.04 8.26 17.75
CA LEU A 27 16.29 8.34 18.50
C LEU A 27 16.42 9.71 19.17
N PRO A 28 16.71 9.78 20.48
CA PRO A 28 17.03 11.04 21.13
C PRO A 28 18.41 11.56 20.66
N ALA A 29 18.61 12.87 20.80
CA ALA A 29 19.90 13.49 20.55
C ALA A 29 20.95 12.97 21.54
N LYS A 30 22.11 12.55 21.04
CA LYS A 30 23.17 11.96 21.85
C LYS A 30 24.54 12.29 21.25
N ALA A 31 25.36 13.05 21.99
CA ALA A 31 26.62 13.65 21.50
C ALA A 31 27.75 12.62 21.30
N ASP A 32 27.65 11.47 21.96
CA ASP A 32 28.57 10.33 21.89
C ASP A 32 28.02 9.18 21.03
N ARG A 33 26.92 9.39 20.30
CA ARG A 33 26.33 8.34 19.45
C ARG A 33 27.34 7.85 18.41
N GLN A 34 27.45 6.54 18.29
CA GLN A 34 28.22 5.86 17.25
C GLN A 34 27.35 4.84 16.54
N ILE A 35 27.40 4.87 15.20
CA ILE A 35 26.74 3.89 14.35
C ILE A 35 27.75 3.29 13.38
N ARG A 36 27.44 2.10 12.86
CA ARG A 36 28.22 1.47 11.79
C ARG A 36 27.31 1.24 10.59
N VAL A 37 27.67 1.83 9.45
CA VAL A 37 26.94 1.68 8.18
C VAL A 37 27.86 1.00 7.17
N GLY A 38 27.63 -0.30 6.93
CA GLY A 38 28.60 -1.14 6.21
C GLY A 38 29.94 -1.16 6.95
N ASN A 39 31.02 -0.77 6.25
CA ASN A 39 32.37 -0.73 6.83
C ASN A 39 32.73 0.62 7.46
N LYS A 40 31.85 1.62 7.43
CA LYS A 40 32.13 2.97 7.96
C LYS A 40 31.59 3.11 9.39
N LYS A 41 32.45 3.54 10.32
CA LYS A 41 32.05 4.04 11.64
C LYS A 41 31.73 5.52 11.51
N LEU A 42 30.58 5.94 12.04
CA LEU A 42 30.13 7.33 12.03
C LEU A 42 29.82 7.75 13.47
N GLY A 43 30.32 8.92 13.87
CA GLY A 43 30.04 9.57 15.15
C GLY A 43 28.92 10.59 15.05
N ALA A 44 28.56 11.19 16.19
CA ALA A 44 27.42 12.12 16.30
C ALA A 44 27.55 13.40 15.46
N LYS A 45 28.77 13.79 15.05
CA LYS A 45 29.03 14.98 14.21
C LYS A 45 29.03 14.68 12.71
N ASP A 46 29.02 13.40 12.33
CA ASP A 46 29.01 13.01 10.92
C ASP A 46 27.62 13.22 10.30
N LYS A 47 27.61 13.71 9.06
CA LYS A 47 26.36 13.91 8.31
C LYS A 47 25.92 12.58 7.68
N ILE A 48 24.63 12.26 7.84
CA ILE A 48 23.99 11.10 7.23
C ILE A 48 22.86 11.55 6.30
N GLY A 49 22.58 10.74 5.27
CA GLY A 49 21.59 11.07 4.23
C GLY A 49 20.19 10.59 4.58
N PHE A 50 19.22 11.50 4.45
CA PHE A 50 17.78 11.19 4.45
C PHE A 50 17.17 11.71 3.16
N PHE A 51 16.13 11.04 2.67
CA PHE A 51 15.32 11.57 1.58
C PHE A 51 14.50 12.76 2.05
N CYS A 52 14.45 13.81 1.23
CA CYS A 52 13.65 15.01 1.51
C CYS A 52 12.15 14.80 1.23
N THR A 53 11.75 13.63 0.73
CA THR A 53 10.36 13.25 0.46
C THR A 53 9.90 12.14 1.40
N SER A 54 8.60 12.08 1.69
CA SER A 54 7.95 10.94 2.34
C SER A 54 7.64 9.80 1.37
N SER A 55 7.61 10.06 0.06
CA SER A 55 7.39 9.06 -0.98
C SER A 55 8.49 8.00 -0.99
N ALA A 56 8.14 6.80 -1.45
CA ALA A 56 9.11 5.74 -1.72
C ALA A 56 10.21 6.25 -2.66
N ALA A 57 11.47 6.05 -2.27
CA ALA A 57 12.62 6.54 -3.01
C ALA A 57 13.84 5.62 -2.88
N LEU A 58 14.73 5.71 -3.87
CA LEU A 58 16.01 5.01 -3.94
C LEU A 58 17.15 6.03 -4.06
N ASN A 59 18.26 5.75 -3.37
CA ASN A 59 19.49 6.52 -3.53
C ASN A 59 20.18 6.12 -4.84
N ILE A 60 20.49 7.11 -5.69
CA ILE A 60 21.12 6.91 -6.99
C ILE A 60 22.18 8.00 -7.17
N ARG A 61 23.45 7.58 -7.35
CA ARG A 61 24.58 8.45 -7.76
C ARG A 61 24.71 9.76 -6.98
N GLY A 62 24.53 9.73 -5.65
CA GLY A 62 24.67 10.90 -4.79
C GLY A 62 23.40 11.75 -4.65
N GLY A 63 22.33 11.41 -5.37
CA GLY A 63 20.98 11.94 -5.18
C GLY A 63 19.97 10.84 -4.85
N TYR A 64 18.70 11.08 -5.18
CA TYR A 64 17.65 10.07 -5.06
C TYR A 64 16.61 10.22 -6.17
N ALA A 65 15.89 9.13 -6.45
CA ALA A 65 14.73 9.11 -7.34
C ALA A 65 13.53 8.51 -6.61
N THR A 66 12.35 9.07 -6.84
CA THR A 66 11.08 8.50 -6.36
C THR A 66 10.70 7.30 -7.22
N ILE A 67 10.05 6.31 -6.60
CA ILE A 67 9.65 5.05 -7.24
C ILE A 67 8.15 4.79 -7.11
N GLY A 68 7.36 5.86 -6.96
CA GLY A 68 5.98 5.83 -6.48
C GLY A 68 5.07 4.84 -7.20
N GLU A 69 5.17 4.72 -8.52
CA GLU A 69 4.31 3.86 -9.33
C GLU A 69 4.96 2.52 -9.72
N THR A 70 6.20 2.25 -9.31
CA THR A 70 6.89 0.99 -9.64
C THR A 70 6.49 -0.12 -8.65
N ILE A 71 5.20 -0.26 -8.43
CA ILE A 71 4.59 -1.24 -7.53
C ILE A 71 4.29 -2.50 -8.35
N HIS A 72 4.81 -3.64 -7.91
CA HIS A 72 4.57 -4.92 -8.57
C HIS A 72 3.20 -5.50 -8.19
N HIS A 73 2.89 -5.50 -6.91
CA HIS A 73 1.64 -6.00 -6.35
C HIS A 73 1.39 -5.33 -5.00
N ILE A 74 0.19 -5.52 -4.46
CA ILE A 74 -0.08 -5.31 -3.03
C ILE A 74 -0.26 -6.64 -2.34
N ARG A 75 0.12 -6.68 -1.07
CA ARG A 75 -0.24 -7.75 -0.14
C ARG A 75 -1.36 -7.26 0.76
N VAL A 76 -2.42 -8.05 0.89
CA VAL A 76 -3.59 -7.75 1.70
C VAL A 76 -3.48 -8.49 3.02
N TYR A 77 -3.70 -7.77 4.11
CA TYR A 77 -3.60 -8.27 5.47
C TYR A 77 -4.88 -7.97 6.25
N GLN A 78 -5.24 -8.88 7.15
CA GLN A 78 -6.28 -8.69 8.15
C GLN A 78 -5.62 -8.59 9.53
N LEU A 79 -5.96 -7.54 10.27
CA LEU A 79 -5.45 -7.27 11.61
C LEU A 79 -6.64 -7.12 12.58
N PRO A 80 -6.48 -7.47 13.87
CA PRO A 80 -7.43 -7.05 14.90
C PRO A 80 -7.51 -5.52 14.99
N ASP A 81 -8.71 -4.99 15.14
CA ASP A 81 -9.00 -3.59 15.44
C ASP A 81 -10.02 -3.49 16.59
N LYS A 82 -10.29 -2.28 17.10
CA LYS A 82 -11.15 -2.04 18.27
C LYS A 82 -12.51 -2.72 18.20
N ASP A 83 -13.11 -2.76 17.00
CA ASP A 83 -14.46 -3.26 16.77
C ASP A 83 -14.48 -4.60 15.99
N GLY A 84 -13.34 -5.30 15.90
CA GLY A 84 -13.26 -6.60 15.22
C GLY A 84 -11.93 -6.78 14.48
N THR A 85 -11.99 -6.93 13.16
CA THR A 85 -10.81 -7.01 12.29
C THR A 85 -10.86 -5.95 11.22
N ASP A 86 -9.73 -5.33 10.90
CA ASP A 86 -9.59 -4.41 9.77
C ASP A 86 -8.65 -4.89 8.65
N ILE A 87 -8.88 -4.41 7.43
CA ILE A 87 -8.15 -4.79 6.21
C ILE A 87 -7.12 -3.71 5.86
N TYR A 88 -5.89 -4.14 5.64
CA TYR A 88 -4.77 -3.27 5.32
C TYR A 88 -3.97 -3.82 4.15
N MET A 89 -3.17 -2.96 3.53
CA MET A 89 -2.31 -3.37 2.43
C MET A 89 -0.87 -2.89 2.58
N MET A 90 0.04 -3.70 2.07
CA MET A 90 1.44 -3.31 1.81
C MET A 90 1.67 -3.25 0.31
N ARG A 91 2.09 -2.08 -0.18
CA ARG A 91 2.54 -1.93 -1.57
C ARG A 91 3.95 -2.48 -1.71
N VAL A 92 4.12 -3.46 -2.59
CA VAL A 92 5.40 -4.12 -2.82
C VAL A 92 6.06 -3.53 -4.08
N PHE A 93 7.12 -2.77 -3.88
CA PHE A 93 7.87 -2.13 -4.96
C PHE A 93 8.79 -3.14 -5.66
N ALA A 94 8.84 -3.08 -6.99
CA ALA A 94 9.61 -4.01 -7.82
C ALA A 94 11.10 -4.07 -7.43
N THR A 95 11.66 -2.96 -6.95
CA THR A 95 13.06 -2.88 -6.49
C THR A 95 13.37 -3.83 -5.33
N ASP A 96 12.41 -4.13 -4.46
CA ASP A 96 12.62 -5.04 -3.32
C ASP A 96 12.56 -6.51 -3.77
N LEU A 97 12.05 -6.79 -4.97
CA LEU A 97 11.88 -8.13 -5.53
C LEU A 97 13.02 -8.56 -6.45
N LEU A 98 13.92 -7.65 -6.85
CA LEU A 98 14.97 -7.92 -7.84
C LEU A 98 15.88 -9.10 -7.47
N ARG A 99 16.13 -9.31 -6.17
CA ARG A 99 16.94 -10.42 -5.63
C ARG A 99 16.19 -11.75 -5.56
N HIS A 100 14.88 -11.72 -5.74
CA HIS A 100 13.97 -12.84 -5.59
C HIS A 100 13.30 -13.24 -6.91
N ARG A 101 13.82 -12.77 -8.04
CA ARG A 101 13.27 -13.02 -9.40
C ARG A 101 13.02 -14.49 -9.76
N SER A 102 13.64 -15.42 -9.04
CA SER A 102 13.53 -16.87 -9.25
C SER A 102 12.72 -17.56 -8.14
N SER A 103 12.05 -16.78 -7.30
CA SER A 103 11.22 -17.24 -6.20
C SER A 103 9.77 -16.86 -6.47
N ASP A 104 8.86 -17.38 -5.63
CA ASP A 104 7.50 -16.84 -5.58
C ASP A 104 7.53 -15.41 -5.02
N LEU A 105 7.30 -14.45 -5.91
CA LEU A 105 7.36 -13.02 -5.60
C LEU A 105 6.24 -12.56 -4.65
N PHE A 106 5.13 -13.29 -4.60
CA PHE A 106 3.99 -12.94 -3.77
C PHE A 106 4.21 -13.35 -2.32
N ASN A 107 4.97 -14.42 -2.09
CA ASN A 107 5.22 -15.00 -0.76
C ASN A 107 6.63 -14.74 -0.21
N VAL A 108 7.52 -14.07 -0.95
CA VAL A 108 8.86 -13.76 -0.44
C VAL A 108 8.82 -12.93 0.84
N GLU A 109 9.65 -13.27 1.82
CA GLU A 109 9.81 -12.45 3.02
C GLU A 109 10.49 -11.12 2.67
N LEU A 110 9.80 -10.01 2.95
CA LEU A 110 10.35 -8.67 2.76
C LEU A 110 11.00 -8.20 4.06
N PRO A 111 12.31 -7.89 4.07
CA PRO A 111 12.96 -7.49 5.30
C PRO A 111 12.45 -6.11 5.77
N PRO A 112 12.50 -5.80 7.09
CA PRO A 112 11.93 -4.57 7.64
C PRO A 112 12.58 -3.28 7.12
N HIS A 113 13.81 -3.39 6.59
CA HIS A 113 14.57 -2.28 6.02
C HIS A 113 14.28 -2.02 4.54
N SER A 114 13.48 -2.87 3.88
CA SER A 114 13.01 -2.69 2.50
C SER A 114 12.15 -1.44 2.38
N ILE A 115 12.08 -0.85 1.17
CA ILE A 115 11.30 0.38 0.99
C ILE A 115 9.80 0.09 1.08
N SER A 116 9.35 -1.08 0.61
CA SER A 116 7.97 -1.56 0.74
C SER A 116 7.54 -1.62 2.20
N PHE A 117 8.36 -2.24 3.06
CA PHE A 117 8.05 -2.36 4.49
C PHE A 117 8.06 -0.98 5.15
N ARG A 118 9.06 -0.14 4.89
CA ARG A 118 9.17 1.21 5.48
C ARG A 118 8.02 2.14 5.11
N GLN A 119 7.43 1.97 3.92
CA GLN A 119 6.30 2.76 3.41
C GLN A 119 4.94 2.24 3.86
N ALA A 120 4.87 1.03 4.42
CA ALA A 120 3.63 0.50 4.99
C ALA A 120 3.21 1.27 6.26
N PRO A 121 1.91 1.29 6.60
CA PRO A 121 1.43 1.90 7.84
C PRO A 121 2.16 1.37 9.08
N LYS A 122 2.48 2.24 10.05
CA LYS A 122 3.33 1.87 11.20
C LYS A 122 2.77 0.69 12.00
N PHE A 123 1.45 0.65 12.22
CA PHE A 123 0.77 -0.42 12.94
C PHE A 123 0.81 -1.74 12.14
N LEU A 124 0.67 -1.69 10.80
CA LEU A 124 0.75 -2.88 9.95
C LEU A 124 2.14 -3.52 10.03
N ARG A 125 3.18 -2.69 9.94
CA ARG A 125 4.59 -3.13 10.11
C ARG A 125 4.79 -3.85 11.44
N GLN A 126 4.29 -3.25 12.52
CA GLN A 126 4.41 -3.81 13.87
C GLN A 126 3.67 -5.15 13.97
N ALA A 127 2.42 -5.22 13.51
CA ALA A 127 1.65 -6.45 13.51
C ALA A 127 2.31 -7.57 12.70
N ILE A 128 2.94 -7.26 11.55
CA ILE A 128 3.70 -8.26 10.78
C ILE A 128 4.90 -8.79 11.57
N LEU A 129 5.67 -7.90 12.23
CA LEU A 129 6.83 -8.32 13.02
C LEU A 129 6.45 -9.14 14.26
N GLU A 130 5.30 -8.85 14.84
CA GLU A 130 4.77 -9.56 16.01
C GLU A 130 4.02 -10.86 15.64
N GLY A 131 3.82 -11.13 14.35
CA GLY A 131 3.05 -12.29 13.89
C GLY A 131 1.52 -12.13 14.05
N ASN A 132 1.05 -10.90 14.28
CA ASN A 132 -0.36 -10.55 14.52
C ASN A 132 -1.12 -10.13 13.24
N ALA A 133 -0.44 -10.08 12.08
CA ALA A 133 -1.06 -9.75 10.80
C ALA A 133 -1.33 -11.02 9.99
N ASN A 134 -2.61 -11.32 9.73
CA ASN A 134 -3.00 -12.45 8.89
C ASN A 134 -2.87 -12.07 7.41
N TYR A 135 -2.09 -12.81 6.64
CA TYR A 135 -1.91 -12.57 5.21
C TYR A 135 -3.05 -13.23 4.42
N LEU A 136 -3.87 -12.41 3.75
CA LEU A 136 -5.05 -12.89 3.01
C LEU A 136 -4.75 -13.24 1.56
N GLY A 137 -3.75 -12.59 0.96
CA GLY A 137 -3.42 -12.77 -0.45
C GLY A 137 -2.87 -11.51 -1.08
N TRP A 138 -2.84 -11.47 -2.41
CA TRP A 138 -2.24 -10.38 -3.18
C TRP A 138 -3.17 -9.92 -4.30
N LEU A 139 -2.94 -8.68 -4.74
CA LEU A 139 -3.62 -8.08 -5.90
C LEU A 139 -2.59 -7.38 -6.79
N VAL A 140 -2.81 -7.43 -8.10
CA VAL A 140 -1.99 -6.74 -9.10
C VAL A 140 -2.82 -5.76 -9.93
N VAL A 141 -2.14 -4.79 -10.53
CA VAL A 141 -2.77 -3.96 -11.57
C VAL A 141 -3.17 -4.86 -12.74
N GLY A 142 -4.39 -4.71 -13.21
CA GLY A 142 -4.98 -5.55 -14.26
C GLY A 142 -5.97 -6.59 -13.76
N ASP A 143 -5.93 -6.94 -12.46
CA ASP A 143 -6.91 -7.85 -11.86
C ASP A 143 -8.32 -7.31 -12.00
N GLU A 144 -9.26 -8.23 -12.23
CA GLU A 144 -10.68 -7.95 -12.30
C GLU A 144 -11.36 -8.36 -10.99
N LEU A 145 -12.22 -7.46 -10.50
CA LEU A 145 -13.04 -7.62 -9.33
C LEU A 145 -14.51 -7.58 -9.76
N GLU A 146 -15.26 -8.60 -9.37
CA GLU A 146 -16.71 -8.54 -9.36
C GLU A 146 -17.15 -8.03 -7.98
N ILE A 147 -17.86 -6.90 -7.97
CA ILE A 147 -18.21 -6.15 -6.76
C ILE A 147 -19.72 -6.01 -6.69
N ASP A 148 -20.31 -6.44 -5.57
CA ASP A 148 -21.68 -6.04 -5.24
C ASP A 148 -21.73 -4.53 -4.96
N MET A 149 -22.39 -3.79 -5.85
CA MET A 149 -22.46 -2.34 -5.79
C MET A 149 -23.58 -1.82 -4.86
N THR A 150 -24.43 -2.69 -4.31
CA THR A 150 -25.55 -2.28 -3.44
C THR A 150 -25.10 -1.57 -2.16
N GLY A 151 -23.89 -1.89 -1.67
CA GLY A 151 -23.27 -1.23 -0.51
C GLY A 151 -22.73 0.18 -0.78
N PHE A 152 -22.89 0.72 -2.01
CA PHE A 152 -22.44 2.06 -2.40
C PHE A 152 -23.59 2.98 -2.83
N PRO A 153 -24.58 3.26 -1.95
CA PRO A 153 -25.78 4.01 -2.32
C PRO A 153 -25.59 5.53 -2.38
N THR A 154 -24.44 6.05 -1.97
CA THR A 154 -24.17 7.49 -1.87
C THR A 154 -23.03 7.95 -2.78
N ASP A 155 -22.89 9.27 -2.92
CA ASP A 155 -21.75 9.96 -3.55
C ASP A 155 -21.66 9.85 -5.08
N LYS A 156 -20.53 10.31 -5.63
CA LYS A 156 -20.27 10.33 -7.07
C LYS A 156 -20.38 8.94 -7.72
N ILE A 157 -20.05 7.86 -7.00
CA ILE A 157 -20.18 6.50 -7.52
C ILE A 157 -21.65 6.11 -7.73
N ALA A 158 -22.56 6.46 -6.81
CA ALA A 158 -23.99 6.18 -6.97
C ALA A 158 -24.57 6.90 -8.20
N ALA A 159 -24.21 8.16 -8.43
CA ALA A 159 -24.61 8.89 -9.63
C ALA A 159 -24.06 8.24 -10.92
N PHE A 160 -22.83 7.73 -10.87
CA PHE A 160 -22.23 7.01 -12.01
C PHE A 160 -22.96 5.69 -12.28
N LEU A 161 -23.32 4.94 -11.24
CA LEU A 161 -24.07 3.70 -11.35
C LEU A 161 -25.51 3.90 -11.82
N GLN A 162 -26.13 5.07 -11.58
CA GLN A 162 -27.45 5.36 -12.17
C GLN A 162 -27.41 5.38 -13.71
N LEU A 163 -26.29 5.79 -14.30
CA LEU A 163 -26.08 5.75 -15.75
C LEU A 163 -25.77 4.32 -16.25
N PHE A 164 -25.21 3.47 -15.37
CA PHE A 164 -24.77 2.11 -15.69
C PHE A 164 -25.20 1.12 -14.57
N PRO A 165 -26.50 0.83 -14.42
CA PRO A 165 -27.04 0.16 -13.23
C PRO A 165 -26.56 -1.28 -13.03
N ASN A 166 -26.14 -1.95 -14.10
CA ASN A 166 -25.66 -3.34 -14.04
C ASN A 166 -24.12 -3.44 -13.97
N LEU A 167 -23.43 -2.33 -13.71
CA LEU A 167 -21.98 -2.32 -13.68
C LEU A 167 -21.44 -2.90 -12.36
N ASN A 168 -20.96 -4.14 -12.41
CA ASN A 168 -20.39 -4.84 -11.26
C ASN A 168 -18.94 -5.30 -11.46
N ARG A 169 -18.38 -5.19 -12.67
CA ARG A 169 -17.01 -5.62 -13.00
C ARG A 169 -16.06 -4.45 -13.14
N TRP A 170 -15.01 -4.49 -12.36
CA TRP A 170 -14.04 -3.41 -12.21
C TRP A 170 -12.62 -3.95 -12.31
N ARG A 171 -11.76 -3.22 -13.02
CA ARG A 171 -10.35 -3.54 -13.17
C ARG A 171 -9.50 -2.66 -12.28
N ILE A 172 -8.55 -3.25 -11.57
CA ILE A 172 -7.52 -2.51 -10.83
C ILE A 172 -6.59 -1.81 -11.82
N THR A 173 -6.43 -0.50 -11.66
CA THR A 173 -5.60 0.36 -12.51
C THR A 173 -4.44 1.01 -11.76
N GLY A 174 -4.40 0.91 -10.43
CA GLY A 174 -3.31 1.46 -9.64
C GLY A 174 -3.52 1.33 -8.13
N PHE A 175 -2.43 1.57 -7.39
CA PHE A 175 -2.39 1.56 -5.93
C PHE A 175 -1.87 2.91 -5.44
N GLU A 176 -2.80 3.82 -5.17
CA GLU A 176 -2.51 5.25 -5.01
C GLU A 176 -1.67 5.54 -3.76
N ASP A 177 -2.11 5.05 -2.61
CA ASP A 177 -1.50 5.30 -1.31
C ASP A 177 -1.50 4.05 -0.42
N GLY A 178 -1.27 4.19 0.89
CA GLY A 178 -1.21 3.06 1.82
C GLY A 178 -2.54 2.36 2.08
N GLY A 179 -3.67 2.88 1.59
CA GLY A 179 -4.99 2.27 1.77
C GLY A 179 -5.92 2.37 0.56
N ARG A 180 -5.63 3.19 -0.47
CA ARG A 180 -6.51 3.38 -1.64
C ARG A 180 -6.05 2.64 -2.88
N ILE A 181 -7.03 2.06 -3.58
CA ILE A 181 -6.88 1.46 -4.89
C ILE A 181 -7.69 2.22 -5.95
N ASN A 182 -7.27 2.12 -7.20
CA ASN A 182 -7.91 2.79 -8.34
C ASN A 182 -8.60 1.75 -9.21
N LEU A 183 -9.90 1.88 -9.40
CA LEU A 183 -10.72 0.96 -10.16
C LEU A 183 -11.32 1.66 -11.39
N ARG A 184 -11.32 0.97 -12.53
CA ARG A 184 -12.09 1.40 -13.71
C ARG A 184 -13.12 0.34 -14.11
N PRO A 185 -14.29 0.73 -14.61
CA PRO A 185 -15.26 -0.22 -15.16
C PRO A 185 -14.61 -1.08 -16.25
N THR A 186 -14.77 -2.41 -16.20
CA THR A 186 -14.11 -3.30 -17.18
C THR A 186 -14.66 -3.09 -18.60
N PHE A 187 -15.95 -2.83 -18.73
CA PHE A 187 -16.65 -2.77 -20.03
C PHE A 187 -16.84 -1.36 -20.60
N LEU A 188 -16.34 -0.31 -19.92
CA LEU A 188 -16.47 1.07 -20.37
C LEU A 188 -15.10 1.67 -20.64
N THR A 189 -15.01 2.50 -21.68
CA THR A 189 -13.78 3.22 -22.04
C THR A 189 -14.02 4.72 -22.14
N GLY A 190 -13.07 5.50 -21.62
CA GLY A 190 -13.06 6.96 -21.77
C GLY A 190 -12.35 7.45 -23.02
N ALA A 191 -11.87 6.56 -23.90
CA ALA A 191 -11.04 6.92 -25.06
C ALA A 191 -11.74 7.90 -26.02
N TYR A 192 -13.06 7.79 -26.15
CA TYR A 192 -13.87 8.63 -27.04
C TYR A 192 -14.49 9.85 -26.35
N LEU A 193 -14.21 10.05 -25.05
CA LEU A 193 -14.69 11.23 -24.33
C LEU A 193 -13.74 12.41 -24.55
N ASP A 194 -14.28 13.54 -24.99
CA ASP A 194 -13.57 14.82 -25.04
C ASP A 194 -13.95 15.70 -23.82
N SER A 195 -13.41 16.92 -23.78
CA SER A 195 -13.64 17.85 -22.66
C SER A 195 -15.08 18.35 -22.53
N SER A 196 -15.95 18.11 -23.51
CA SER A 196 -17.37 18.46 -23.44
C SER A 196 -18.22 17.39 -22.74
N ALA A 197 -17.67 16.18 -22.53
CA ALA A 197 -18.36 15.11 -21.83
C ALA A 197 -18.65 15.48 -20.37
N PRO A 198 -19.72 14.93 -19.76
CA PRO A 198 -20.03 15.14 -18.35
C PRO A 198 -18.82 14.85 -17.45
N GLU A 199 -18.53 15.75 -16.50
CA GLU A 199 -17.39 15.64 -15.58
C GLU A 199 -17.37 14.28 -14.87
N LEU A 200 -18.55 13.75 -14.52
CA LEU A 200 -18.71 12.44 -13.92
C LEU A 200 -18.12 11.32 -14.79
N LEU A 201 -18.35 11.33 -16.10
CA LEU A 201 -17.78 10.32 -17.01
C LEU A 201 -16.26 10.52 -17.16
N LEU A 202 -15.80 11.77 -17.23
CA LEU A 202 -14.37 12.08 -17.32
C LEU A 202 -13.61 11.64 -16.07
N ASP A 203 -14.15 11.87 -14.89
CA ASP A 203 -13.57 11.48 -13.60
C ASP A 203 -13.35 9.96 -13.55
N PHE A 204 -14.38 9.16 -13.85
CA PHE A 204 -14.33 7.70 -13.72
C PHE A 204 -13.62 7.00 -14.89
N LEU A 205 -13.81 7.47 -16.13
CA LEU A 205 -13.36 6.74 -17.32
C LEU A 205 -12.05 7.25 -17.90
N LYS A 206 -11.61 8.48 -17.58
CA LYS A 206 -10.43 9.10 -18.21
C LYS A 206 -9.39 9.59 -17.22
N GLN A 207 -9.79 10.33 -16.18
CA GLN A 207 -8.87 11.07 -15.31
C GLN A 207 -8.52 10.29 -14.04
N LYS A 208 -9.43 10.25 -13.07
CA LYS A 208 -9.14 9.89 -11.68
C LYS A 208 -9.37 8.41 -11.38
N ALA A 209 -10.19 7.74 -12.18
CA ALA A 209 -10.75 6.43 -11.86
C ALA A 209 -11.63 6.47 -10.58
N TRP A 210 -12.26 5.35 -10.23
CA TRP A 210 -12.88 5.21 -8.93
C TRP A 210 -11.80 4.94 -7.88
N ARG A 211 -11.58 5.92 -7.00
CA ARG A 211 -10.56 5.85 -5.94
C ARG A 211 -11.25 5.48 -4.64
N ILE A 212 -10.99 4.27 -4.14
CA ILE A 212 -11.67 3.73 -2.96
C ILE A 212 -10.66 3.15 -1.97
N ASN A 213 -10.93 3.31 -0.68
CA ASN A 213 -10.17 2.64 0.36
C ASN A 213 -10.43 1.12 0.31
N LEU A 214 -9.37 0.31 0.34
CA LEU A 214 -9.47 -1.15 0.22
C LEU A 214 -10.36 -1.77 1.31
N ALA A 215 -10.28 -1.29 2.54
CA ALA A 215 -11.12 -1.78 3.63
C ALA A 215 -12.60 -1.43 3.39
N GLN A 216 -12.89 -0.19 2.97
CA GLN A 216 -14.25 0.20 2.60
C GLN A 216 -14.81 -0.66 1.46
N LEU A 217 -13.98 -0.95 0.45
CA LEU A 217 -14.36 -1.85 -0.64
C LEU A 217 -14.65 -3.26 -0.12
N TRP A 218 -13.82 -3.77 0.79
CA TRP A 218 -13.96 -5.09 1.39
C TRP A 218 -15.23 -5.26 2.23
N TYR A 219 -15.62 -4.23 3.00
CA TYR A 219 -16.82 -4.31 3.85
C TYR A 219 -18.12 -4.08 3.11
N ARG A 220 -18.11 -3.14 2.16
CA ARG A 220 -19.33 -2.71 1.47
C ARG A 220 -19.58 -3.49 0.18
N GLY A 221 -18.53 -3.99 -0.45
CA GLY A 221 -18.65 -4.86 -1.61
C GLY A 221 -18.42 -6.30 -1.21
N ALA A 222 -19.32 -7.20 -1.59
CA ALA A 222 -18.97 -8.63 -1.66
C ALA A 222 -18.01 -8.81 -2.84
N VAL A 223 -16.71 -8.67 -2.58
CA VAL A 223 -15.67 -8.71 -3.62
C VAL A 223 -15.34 -10.16 -3.97
N ARG A 224 -15.52 -10.53 -5.24
CA ARG A 224 -15.02 -11.79 -5.79
C ARG A 224 -13.93 -11.48 -6.81
N GLY A 225 -12.75 -12.08 -6.61
CA GLY A 225 -11.63 -11.98 -7.54
C GLY A 225 -10.87 -13.30 -7.65
N HIS A 226 -10.07 -13.45 -8.72
CA HIS A 226 -9.39 -14.70 -9.05
C HIS A 226 -8.39 -15.20 -7.98
N VAL A 227 -7.98 -14.32 -7.06
CA VAL A 227 -6.99 -14.56 -6.00
C VAL A 227 -7.56 -14.28 -4.59
N LEU A 228 -8.79 -13.75 -4.51
CA LEU A 228 -9.50 -13.44 -3.27
C LEU A 228 -10.91 -14.00 -3.37
N GLU A 229 -11.11 -15.23 -2.90
CA GLU A 229 -12.45 -15.72 -2.59
C GLU A 229 -12.85 -15.19 -1.21
N VAL A 230 -13.51 -14.03 -1.18
CA VAL A 230 -14.20 -13.56 0.02
C VAL A 230 -15.61 -14.15 0.01
N THR A 231 -15.72 -15.45 0.25
CA THR A 231 -17.01 -16.15 0.22
C THR A 231 -17.74 -16.16 1.56
N ASP A 232 -17.09 -15.99 2.71
CA ASP A 232 -17.77 -16.18 4.01
C ASP A 232 -17.29 -15.27 5.16
N PHE A 233 -17.61 -13.98 5.11
CA PHE A 233 -17.53 -13.13 6.33
C PHE A 233 -18.83 -12.41 6.70
N GLN A 234 -19.85 -12.39 5.82
CA GLN A 234 -21.11 -11.69 6.10
C GLN A 234 -22.21 -12.53 6.79
N ARG A 235 -21.95 -13.78 7.21
CA ARG A 235 -22.95 -14.57 7.97
C ARG A 235 -22.70 -14.71 9.47
N GLY A 236 -21.55 -14.27 9.97
CA GLY A 236 -21.18 -14.47 11.38
C GLY A 236 -21.51 -13.31 12.34
N MET A 237 -21.81 -12.10 11.86
CA MET A 237 -21.96 -10.90 12.72
C MET A 237 -23.40 -10.39 12.87
N LEU A 238 -24.40 -11.15 12.41
CA LEU A 238 -25.82 -10.89 12.68
C LEU A 238 -26.46 -11.94 13.61
N GLN A 239 -25.65 -12.81 14.22
CA GLN A 239 -26.07 -13.70 15.29
C GLN A 239 -25.05 -13.66 16.43
N LEU A 240 -25.10 -12.61 17.24
CA LEU A 240 -24.82 -12.60 18.68
C LEU A 240 -25.40 -11.32 19.28
#